data_AF-A0A8D8GFS6-F1
#
_entry.id   AF-A0A8D8GFS6-F1
#
_cell.length_a   1.000
_cell.length_b   1.000
_cell.length_c   1.000
_cell.angle_alpha   90.00
_cell.angle_beta   90.00
_cell.angle_gamma   90.00
#
_symmetry.space_group_name_H-M   'P 1'
#
loop_
_entity.id
_entity.type
_entity.pdbx_description
1 polymer ?
#
loop_
_entity_poly.entity_id
_entity_poly.type
_entity_poly.pdbx_seq_one_letter_code
_entity_poly.pdbx_strand_id
1 'polypeptide(L)'
;MRNLLIDQIREDGYAVIDDFLSPDDVQELLEAGKNLHKDAPKEERKVFSTINSKTSQSRDRYFIESGDKIRYFFEEGSVGENGELLVDPSVALNKVGHALHSEHPVFTKVTMSNRVKEVCWQLGFQTPAVAQSMYIFKNPGIGGEVKSHQDSMYLYTEPS
;
A
#
# COMPACT_ATOMS: atom_id res chain seq x y z
N MET A 1 -7.35 2.98 33.44
CA MET A 1 -6.80 4.05 32.59
C MET A 1 -7.73 4.21 31.40
N ARG A 2 -8.20 5.42 31.08
CA ARG A 2 -8.96 5.67 29.84
C ARG A 2 -8.03 5.41 28.66
N ASN A 3 -8.48 4.64 27.70
CA ASN A 3 -7.68 4.28 26.54
C ASN A 3 -7.81 5.42 25.52
N LEU A 4 -7.01 6.47 25.66
CA LEU A 4 -7.12 7.72 24.89
C LEU A 4 -7.22 7.49 23.38
N LEU A 5 -6.56 6.44 22.87
CA LEU A 5 -6.58 6.07 21.45
C LEU A 5 -7.96 5.60 20.97
N ILE A 6 -8.66 4.76 21.74
CA ILE A 6 -9.97 4.22 21.32
C ILE A 6 -11.05 5.30 21.35
N ASP A 7 -10.94 6.25 22.29
CA ASP A 7 -11.89 7.35 22.40
C ASP A 7 -11.72 8.32 21.21
N GLN A 8 -10.47 8.65 20.85
CA GLN A 8 -10.19 9.50 19.68
C GLN A 8 -10.68 8.87 18.37
N ILE A 9 -10.42 7.57 18.15
CA ILE A 9 -10.90 6.89 16.94
C ILE A 9 -12.43 6.86 16.86
N ARG A 10 -13.12 6.73 18.01
CA ARG A 10 -14.59 6.75 18.04
C ARG A 10 -15.18 8.13 17.73
N GLU A 11 -14.48 9.20 18.11
CA GLU A 11 -14.91 10.58 17.89
C GLU A 11 -14.57 11.06 16.48
N ASP A 12 -13.31 10.88 16.06
CA ASP A 12 -12.75 11.46 14.84
C ASP A 12 -12.76 10.49 13.63
N GLY A 13 -12.86 9.18 13.89
CA GLY A 13 -12.67 8.14 12.87
C GLY A 13 -11.21 7.82 12.55
N TYR A 14 -10.25 8.48 13.20
CA TYR A 14 -8.81 8.24 13.07
C TYR A 14 -8.06 8.69 14.34
N ALA A 15 -6.78 8.35 14.43
CA ALA A 15 -5.88 8.89 15.45
C ALA A 15 -4.47 9.08 14.87
N VAL A 16 -3.71 10.03 15.44
CA VAL A 16 -2.32 10.31 15.07
C VAL A 16 -1.41 9.86 16.21
N ILE A 17 -0.43 9.02 15.89
CA ILE A 17 0.60 8.56 16.83
C ILE A 17 1.94 9.03 16.29
N ASP A 18 2.45 10.14 16.84
CA ASP A 18 3.75 10.67 16.46
C ASP A 18 4.87 9.68 16.85
N ASP A 19 5.93 9.66 16.04
CA ASP A 19 7.11 8.81 16.26
C ASP A 19 6.77 7.32 16.48
N PHE A 20 5.73 6.83 15.78
CA PHE A 20 5.30 5.44 15.91
C PHE A 20 6.34 4.44 15.43
N LEU A 21 7.14 4.77 14.42
CA LEU A 21 8.26 3.95 13.97
C LEU A 21 9.57 4.62 14.37
N SER A 22 10.60 3.82 14.64
CA SER A 22 11.93 4.37 14.90
C SER A 22 12.54 4.95 13.61
N PRO A 23 13.50 5.88 13.70
CA PRO A 23 14.23 6.36 12.53
C PRO A 23 14.87 5.24 11.71
N ASP A 24 15.35 4.19 12.38
CA ASP A 24 15.95 3.02 11.72
C ASP A 24 14.90 2.20 10.96
N ASP A 25 13.71 1.98 11.53
CA ASP A 25 12.60 1.30 10.83
C ASP A 25 12.18 2.09 9.59
N VAL A 26 12.08 3.42 9.71
CA VAL A 26 11.72 4.31 8.60
C VAL A 26 12.78 4.26 7.50
N GLN A 27 14.06 4.31 7.86
CA GLN A 27 15.16 4.22 6.89
C GLN A 27 15.19 2.86 6.19
N GLU A 28 14.97 1.76 6.92
CA GLU A 28 14.92 0.40 6.35
C GLU A 28 13.74 0.25 5.37
N LEU A 29 12.54 0.73 5.74
CA LEU A 29 11.37 0.74 4.87
C LEU A 29 11.56 1.62 3.64
N LEU A 30 12.21 2.78 3.80
CA LEU A 30 12.48 3.70 2.70
C LEU A 30 13.44 3.08 1.69
N GLU A 31 14.53 2.46 2.14
CA GLU A 31 15.47 1.80 1.24
C GLU A 31 14.85 0.57 0.58
N ALA A 32 14.06 -0.23 1.31
CA ALA A 32 13.30 -1.32 0.71
C ALA A 32 12.34 -0.80 -0.37
N GLY A 33 11.55 0.23 -0.06
CA GLY A 33 10.59 0.85 -0.97
C GLY A 33 11.23 1.41 -2.25
N LYS A 34 12.33 2.18 -2.11
CA LYS A 34 13.11 2.70 -3.24
C LYS A 34 13.60 1.59 -4.16
N ASN A 35 13.93 0.42 -3.63
CA ASN A 35 14.48 -0.68 -4.39
C ASN A 35 13.43 -1.56 -5.07
N LEU A 36 12.14 -1.45 -4.72
CA LEU A 36 11.07 -2.28 -5.30
C LEU A 36 11.01 -2.20 -6.83
N HIS A 37 11.35 -1.05 -7.43
CA HIS A 37 11.35 -0.90 -8.89
C HIS A 37 12.32 -1.85 -9.61
N LYS A 38 13.36 -2.35 -8.92
CA LYS A 38 14.37 -3.25 -9.50
C LYS A 38 13.78 -4.62 -9.84
N ASP A 39 12.78 -5.04 -9.06
CA ASP A 39 12.09 -6.31 -9.20
C ASP A 39 10.84 -6.20 -10.09
N ALA A 40 10.50 -4.98 -10.53
CA ALA A 40 9.34 -4.76 -11.37
C ALA A 40 9.53 -5.45 -12.75
N PRO A 41 8.52 -6.20 -13.24
CA PRO A 41 8.64 -6.94 -14.49
C PRO A 41 8.89 -5.98 -15.67
N LYS A 42 9.81 -6.36 -16.55
CA LYS A 42 10.15 -5.58 -17.75
C LYS A 42 9.19 -5.86 -18.91
N GLU A 43 8.70 -7.09 -18.98
CA GLU A 43 7.70 -7.55 -19.92
C GLU A 43 6.37 -7.53 -19.16
N GLU A 44 5.34 -6.82 -19.66
CA GLU A 44 4.02 -6.65 -19.01
C GLU A 44 3.88 -5.55 -17.93
N ARG A 45 4.48 -4.37 -18.13
CA ARG A 45 4.18 -3.19 -17.29
C ARG A 45 2.72 -2.75 -17.45
N LYS A 46 1.93 -2.76 -16.36
CA LYS A 46 0.51 -2.36 -16.35
C LYS A 46 0.33 -1.00 -15.69
N VAL A 47 -0.25 -0.04 -16.42
CA VAL A 47 -0.60 1.30 -15.89
C VAL A 47 -1.82 1.21 -14.99
N PHE A 48 -1.75 1.78 -13.79
CA PHE A 48 -2.90 1.92 -12.89
C PHE A 48 -3.57 3.28 -13.12
N SER A 49 -4.85 3.28 -13.48
CA SER A 49 -5.66 4.50 -13.55
C SER A 49 -7.07 4.18 -13.08
N THR A 50 -7.61 5.03 -12.21
CA THR A 50 -8.97 4.95 -11.67
C THR A 50 -10.02 5.54 -12.62
N ILE A 51 -9.61 6.08 -13.78
CA ILE A 51 -10.45 6.94 -14.63
C ILE A 51 -10.84 6.26 -15.96
N ASN A 52 -10.06 5.30 -16.47
CA ASN A 52 -10.30 4.70 -17.80
C ASN A 52 -10.33 3.17 -17.79
N SER A 53 -11.53 2.61 -18.04
CA SER A 53 -11.91 1.18 -17.96
C SER A 53 -12.00 0.45 -19.31
N LYS A 54 -11.43 0.97 -20.40
CA LYS A 54 -11.71 0.45 -21.76
C LYS A 54 -10.76 -0.65 -22.28
N THR A 55 -9.67 -0.96 -21.58
CA THR A 55 -8.72 -2.07 -21.89
C THR A 55 -8.61 -3.07 -20.73
N SER A 56 -9.75 -3.35 -20.08
CA SER A 56 -9.78 -3.72 -18.67
C SER A 56 -9.44 -5.18 -18.35
N GLN A 57 -9.78 -6.16 -19.19
CA GLN A 57 -9.86 -7.56 -18.71
C GLN A 57 -8.52 -8.16 -18.21
N SER A 58 -7.41 -7.85 -18.86
CA SER A 58 -6.06 -8.28 -18.42
C SER A 58 -5.54 -7.50 -17.20
N ARG A 59 -5.84 -6.20 -17.14
CA ARG A 59 -5.48 -5.32 -16.02
C ARG A 59 -6.28 -5.68 -14.77
N ASP A 60 -7.58 -5.91 -14.94
CA ASP A 60 -8.50 -6.31 -13.88
C ASP A 60 -8.06 -7.64 -13.29
N ARG A 61 -7.65 -8.63 -14.12
CA ARG A 61 -7.10 -9.90 -13.61
C ARG A 61 -5.79 -9.71 -12.85
N TYR A 62 -4.86 -8.90 -13.36
CA TYR A 62 -3.61 -8.58 -12.67
C TYR A 62 -3.83 -7.83 -11.34
N PHE A 63 -4.90 -7.05 -11.24
CA PHE A 63 -5.27 -6.42 -9.98
C PHE A 63 -5.98 -7.41 -9.04
N ILE A 64 -7.00 -8.13 -9.51
CA ILE A 64 -7.81 -9.06 -8.71
C ILE A 64 -6.95 -10.18 -8.11
N GLU A 65 -6.01 -10.76 -8.86
CA GLU A 65 -5.17 -11.86 -8.37
C GLU A 65 -3.91 -11.38 -7.60
N SER A 66 -3.85 -10.10 -7.21
CA SER A 66 -2.69 -9.51 -6.52
C SER A 66 -2.74 -9.58 -5.00
N GLY A 67 -3.86 -10.04 -4.42
CA GLY A 67 -4.10 -10.03 -2.97
C GLY A 67 -3.04 -10.76 -2.15
N ASP A 68 -2.47 -11.83 -2.71
CA ASP A 68 -1.47 -12.72 -2.12
C ASP A 68 -0.08 -12.58 -2.76
N LYS A 69 0.17 -11.52 -3.53
CA LYS A 69 1.42 -11.33 -4.29
C LYS A 69 2.00 -9.93 -4.11
N ILE A 70 3.28 -9.79 -4.44
CA ILE A 70 3.91 -8.49 -4.69
C ILE A 70 3.77 -8.21 -6.18
N ARG A 71 2.98 -7.18 -6.51
CA ARG A 71 2.69 -6.71 -7.87
C ARG A 71 2.88 -5.20 -7.95
N TYR A 72 3.20 -4.74 -9.15
CA TYR A 72 3.73 -3.41 -9.43
C TYR A 72 2.74 -2.61 -10.26
N PHE A 73 2.36 -1.44 -9.76
CA PHE A 73 1.36 -0.57 -10.36
C PHE A 73 2.02 0.75 -10.73
N PHE A 74 2.06 1.05 -12.03
CA PHE A 74 2.79 2.18 -12.59
C PHE A 74 1.94 3.46 -12.61
N GLU A 75 2.59 4.62 -12.50
CA GLU A 75 1.95 5.94 -12.62
C GLU A 75 1.34 6.14 -14.01
N GLU A 76 0.27 6.92 -14.08
CA GLU A 76 -0.32 7.31 -15.36
C GLU A 76 0.70 8.12 -16.18
N GLY A 77 0.89 7.76 -17.45
CA GLY A 77 1.89 8.40 -18.33
C GLY A 77 3.34 7.96 -18.12
N SER A 78 3.62 7.05 -17.19
CA SER A 78 4.99 6.51 -16.98
C SER A 78 5.37 5.38 -17.94
N VAL A 79 4.39 4.76 -18.61
CA VAL A 79 4.57 3.63 -19.53
C VAL A 79 4.05 4.01 -20.91
N GLY A 80 4.86 3.77 -21.94
CA GLY A 80 4.54 4.03 -23.35
C GLY A 80 3.72 2.92 -24.00
N GLU A 81 3.35 3.12 -25.27
CA GLU A 81 2.47 2.21 -26.01
C GLU A 81 3.06 0.80 -26.20
N ASN A 82 4.39 0.67 -26.20
CA ASN A 82 5.07 -0.62 -26.35
C ASN A 82 5.50 -1.22 -24.99
N GLY A 83 5.06 -0.64 -23.86
CA GLY A 83 5.39 -1.11 -22.51
C GLY A 83 6.74 -0.63 -21.97
N GLU A 84 7.44 0.24 -22.71
CA GLU A 84 8.65 0.92 -22.27
C GLU A 84 8.37 1.97 -21.20
N LEU A 85 9.35 2.24 -20.34
CA LEU A 85 9.24 3.35 -19.37
C LEU A 85 9.60 4.66 -20.05
N LEU A 86 8.73 5.65 -19.89
CA LEU A 86 8.92 7.02 -20.38
C LEU A 86 9.65 7.91 -19.35
N VAL A 87 9.80 7.41 -18.13
CA VAL A 87 10.45 8.08 -17.00
C VAL A 87 11.48 7.15 -16.36
N ASP A 88 12.29 7.69 -15.46
CA ASP A 88 13.25 6.88 -14.70
C ASP A 88 12.50 5.80 -13.89
N PRO A 89 12.96 4.53 -13.88
CA PRO A 89 12.32 3.45 -13.14
C PRO A 89 12.10 3.76 -11.65
N SER A 90 12.97 4.57 -11.04
CA SER A 90 12.86 4.97 -9.63
C SER A 90 11.64 5.84 -9.33
N VAL A 91 11.02 6.46 -10.34
CA VAL A 91 9.81 7.30 -10.19
C VAL A 91 8.62 6.78 -10.99
N ALA A 92 8.73 5.61 -11.62
CA ALA A 92 7.68 5.07 -12.48
C ALA A 92 6.52 4.41 -11.71
N LEU A 93 6.76 3.95 -10.48
CA LEU A 93 5.77 3.21 -9.69
C LEU A 93 4.85 4.15 -8.91
N ASN A 94 3.55 3.96 -9.04
CA ASN A 94 2.55 4.60 -8.17
C ASN A 94 2.47 3.89 -6.83
N LYS A 95 2.35 2.56 -6.87
CA LYS A 95 2.27 1.70 -5.70
C LYS A 95 2.77 0.28 -5.98
N VAL A 96 3.08 -0.43 -4.90
CA VAL A 96 3.35 -1.88 -4.89
C VAL A 96 2.47 -2.53 -3.83
N GLY A 97 1.85 -3.65 -4.16
CA GLY A 97 0.92 -4.38 -3.29
C GLY A 97 0.59 -5.77 -3.85
N HIS A 98 -0.21 -6.59 -3.17
CA HIS A 98 -0.94 -6.30 -1.94
C HIS A 98 -0.46 -7.15 -0.73
N ALA A 99 0.56 -7.98 -0.91
CA ALA A 99 1.08 -8.90 0.11
C ALA A 99 2.50 -8.58 0.62
N LEU A 100 2.95 -7.32 0.58
CA LEU A 100 4.25 -6.91 1.15
C LEU A 100 4.41 -7.36 2.62
N HIS A 101 3.33 -7.33 3.41
CA HIS A 101 3.30 -7.72 4.82
C HIS A 101 3.59 -9.21 5.09
N SER A 102 3.50 -10.08 4.09
CA SER A 102 3.81 -11.51 4.20
C SER A 102 4.99 -11.92 3.33
N GLU A 103 5.13 -11.31 2.15
CA GLU A 103 6.07 -11.74 1.12
C GLU A 103 7.39 -10.96 1.14
N HIS A 104 7.47 -9.81 1.81
CA HIS A 104 8.69 -9.01 1.87
C HIS A 104 9.22 -8.90 3.31
N PRO A 105 10.47 -9.32 3.60
CA PRO A 105 10.97 -9.47 4.96
C PRO A 105 10.96 -8.17 5.77
N VAL A 106 11.37 -7.05 5.16
CA VAL A 106 11.39 -5.72 5.82
C VAL A 106 9.98 -5.27 6.22
N PHE A 107 9.00 -5.34 5.30
CA PHE A 107 7.62 -4.96 5.59
C PHE A 107 6.99 -5.91 6.61
N THR A 108 7.23 -7.21 6.48
CA THR A 108 6.77 -8.24 7.44
C THR A 108 7.26 -7.96 8.86
N LYS A 109 8.55 -7.61 9.01
CA LYS A 109 9.16 -7.27 10.31
C LYS A 109 8.41 -6.13 11.00
N VAL A 110 8.09 -5.06 10.27
CA VAL A 110 7.37 -3.90 10.82
C VAL A 110 5.91 -4.25 11.12
N THR A 111 5.21 -4.87 10.17
CA THR A 111 3.79 -5.26 10.33
C THR A 111 3.59 -6.19 11.53
N MET A 112 4.51 -7.12 11.78
CA MET A 112 4.42 -8.10 12.88
C MET A 112 5.10 -7.66 14.18
N SER A 113 5.56 -6.41 14.25
CA SER A 113 6.27 -5.87 15.42
C SER A 113 5.38 -5.79 16.67
N ASN A 114 5.99 -5.79 17.85
CA ASN A 114 5.26 -5.65 19.11
C ASN A 114 4.53 -4.31 19.23
N ARG A 115 5.02 -3.24 18.58
CA ARG A 115 4.37 -1.92 18.56
C ARG A 115 3.03 -1.98 17.84
N VAL A 116 2.95 -2.65 16.69
CA VAL A 116 1.68 -2.85 15.95
C VAL A 116 0.73 -3.74 16.76
N LYS A 117 1.23 -4.83 17.35
CA LYS A 117 0.42 -5.72 18.19
C LYS A 117 -0.17 -5.02 19.41
N GLU A 118 0.61 -4.14 20.05
CA GLU A 118 0.15 -3.32 21.17
C GLU A 118 -0.98 -2.38 20.75
N VAL A 119 -0.89 -1.74 19.58
CA VAL A 119 -1.99 -0.93 19.03
C VAL A 119 -3.24 -1.79 18.83
N CYS A 120 -3.14 -2.96 18.20
CA CYS A 120 -4.29 -3.86 18.05
C CYS A 120 -4.91 -4.23 19.40
N TRP A 121 -4.09 -4.51 20.42
CA TRP A 121 -4.56 -4.82 21.76
C TRP A 121 -5.28 -3.63 22.42
N GLN A 122 -4.70 -2.43 22.35
CA GLN A 122 -5.32 -1.22 22.88
C GLN A 122 -6.65 -0.88 22.18
N LEU A 123 -6.76 -1.18 20.89
CA LEU A 123 -8.01 -1.00 20.13
C LEU A 123 -9.04 -2.11 20.39
N GLY A 124 -8.69 -3.15 21.16
CA GLY A 124 -9.61 -4.22 21.53
C GLY A 124 -9.82 -5.28 20.44
N PHE A 125 -8.91 -5.39 19.46
CA PHE A 125 -8.97 -6.47 18.47
C PHE A 125 -8.81 -7.83 19.16
N GLN A 126 -9.70 -8.76 18.84
CA GLN A 126 -9.67 -10.12 19.41
C GLN A 126 -8.75 -11.04 18.60
N THR A 127 -8.95 -11.08 17.29
CA THR A 127 -8.19 -11.90 16.33
C THR A 127 -7.82 -11.06 15.11
N PRO A 128 -6.92 -10.07 15.26
CA PRO A 128 -6.54 -9.21 14.15
C PRO A 128 -5.85 -10.01 13.04
N ALA A 129 -6.20 -9.70 11.78
CA ALA A 129 -5.58 -10.25 10.59
C ALA A 129 -5.23 -9.12 9.63
N VAL A 130 -4.14 -9.29 8.86
CA VAL A 130 -3.71 -8.31 7.87
C VAL A 130 -4.35 -8.66 6.54
N ALA A 131 -5.34 -7.89 6.12
CA ALA A 131 -6.06 -8.13 4.86
C ALA A 131 -5.25 -7.71 3.62
N GLN A 132 -4.42 -6.67 3.77
CA GLN A 132 -3.71 -6.04 2.66
C GLN A 132 -2.56 -5.17 3.17
N SER A 133 -1.52 -4.98 2.34
CA SER A 133 -0.45 -4.00 2.53
C SER A 133 -0.03 -3.38 1.20
N MET A 134 0.29 -2.09 1.20
CA MET A 134 0.79 -1.38 0.01
C MET A 134 1.94 -0.45 0.39
N TYR A 135 2.86 -0.22 -0.54
CA TYR A 135 3.79 0.89 -0.50
C TYR A 135 3.37 1.94 -1.54
N ILE A 136 3.26 3.21 -1.14
CA ILE A 136 2.75 4.32 -1.97
C ILE A 136 3.87 5.35 -2.15
N PHE A 137 4.26 5.62 -3.40
CA PHE A 137 5.47 6.40 -3.70
C PHE A 137 5.27 7.93 -3.69
N LYS A 138 4.10 8.42 -4.14
CA LYS A 138 3.82 9.87 -4.29
C LYS A 138 4.99 10.63 -4.94
N ASN A 139 5.41 10.15 -6.11
CA ASN A 139 6.59 10.68 -6.80
C ASN A 139 6.43 12.18 -7.12
N PRO A 140 7.52 12.96 -7.05
CA PRO A 140 7.50 14.38 -7.44
C PRO A 140 7.05 14.57 -8.89
N GLY A 141 6.16 15.54 -9.13
CA GLY A 141 5.71 15.95 -10.48
C GLY A 141 4.67 15.04 -11.14
N ILE A 142 4.72 13.73 -10.90
CA ILE A 142 3.83 12.74 -11.56
C ILE A 142 2.97 11.91 -10.59
N GLY A 143 3.15 12.08 -9.28
CA GLY A 143 2.42 11.32 -8.27
C GLY A 143 0.91 11.51 -8.37
N GLY A 144 0.20 10.42 -8.70
CA GLY A 144 -1.25 10.46 -8.89
C GLY A 144 -2.04 10.91 -7.65
N GLU A 145 -3.13 11.64 -7.88
CA GLU A 145 -4.09 12.04 -6.83
C GLU A 145 -4.80 10.81 -6.23
N VAL A 146 -5.08 10.86 -4.92
CA VAL A 146 -6.02 9.93 -4.28
C VAL A 146 -7.24 10.74 -3.86
N LYS A 147 -8.39 10.48 -4.51
CA LYS A 147 -9.65 11.16 -4.21
C LYS A 147 -10.24 10.68 -2.89
N SER A 148 -11.10 11.49 -2.27
CA SER A 148 -11.83 11.10 -1.07
C SER A 148 -12.59 9.78 -1.27
N HIS A 149 -12.41 8.85 -0.34
CA HIS A 149 -13.04 7.52 -0.36
C HIS A 149 -13.11 6.93 1.06
N GLN A 150 -13.77 5.79 1.20
CA GLN A 150 -13.77 4.97 2.42
C GLN A 150 -13.25 3.57 2.07
N ASP A 151 -12.33 3.05 2.88
CA ASP A 151 -11.73 1.73 2.64
C ASP A 151 -12.75 0.59 2.70
N SER A 152 -13.81 0.73 3.50
CA SER A 152 -14.90 -0.25 3.61
C SER A 152 -15.70 -0.44 2.31
N MET A 153 -15.60 0.49 1.36
CA MET A 153 -16.15 0.33 0.01
C MET A 153 -15.38 -0.71 -0.82
N TYR A 154 -14.11 -0.96 -0.47
CA TYR A 154 -13.22 -1.91 -1.16
C TYR A 154 -12.97 -3.17 -0.33
N LEU A 155 -12.87 -3.03 1.00
CA LEU A 155 -12.64 -4.12 1.97
C LEU A 155 -13.89 -4.31 2.85
N TYR A 156 -14.98 -4.73 2.22
CA TYR A 156 -16.27 -4.92 2.88
C TYR A 156 -16.26 -6.12 3.85
N THR A 157 -16.90 -5.96 5.02
CA THR A 157 -17.12 -7.03 6.00
C THR A 157 -18.50 -6.88 6.65
N GLU A 158 -19.04 -7.96 7.20
CA GLU A 158 -20.29 -7.96 7.99
C GLU A 158 -20.04 -8.60 9.38
N PRO A 159 -20.42 -7.95 10.49
CA PRO A 159 -20.87 -6.55 10.58
C PRO A 159 -19.72 -5.58 10.25
N SER A 160 -20.08 -4.40 9.76
CA SER A 160 -19.17 -3.28 9.45
C SER A 160 -18.87 -2.42 10.67
#